data_AF-A0A7S1RIP9-F1
#
_entry.id   AF-A0A7S1RIP9-F1
#
_cell.length_a   1.000
_cell.length_b   1.000
_cell.length_c   1.000
_cell.angle_alpha   90.00
_cell.angle_beta   90.00
_cell.angle_gamma   90.00
#
_symmetry.space_group_name_H-M   'P 1'
#
loop_
_entity.id
_entity.type
_entity.pdbx_description
1 polymer ?
#
loop_
_entity_poly.entity_id
_entity_poly.type
_entity_poly.pdbx_seq_one_letter_code
_entity_poly.pdbx_strand_id
1 'polypeptide(L)'
;SAPARGLPLGRMAKPGSARPPMDGSRRACPGLLRLSLLLLGAAAGGASARRPCTPEIREDCDDWRFVPCGETLGRARGTAALVQPHEAAGCAGSSGQVQPRESVLVQFTKGPPQKGGECLEILVEVGECWGHDVDGDVYDCQGLCGAGCQPDYPGICSNWSRNCLRHDVCSYYYNSRGGALDPHCGYSFNMAVADFSVPCLTDKRCRLANFSTTDQVCRSSGAARPGGSRPAEFLL
;
A
#
# COMPACT_ATOMS: atom_id res chain seq x y z
N SER A 1 -38.11 33.98 -21.20
CA SER A 1 -37.35 35.19 -20.86
C SER A 1 -37.39 35.43 -19.36
N ALA A 2 -36.28 35.18 -18.67
CA ALA A 2 -36.01 35.60 -17.30
C ALA A 2 -34.48 35.74 -17.16
N PRO A 3 -33.94 36.85 -16.61
CA PRO A 3 -32.50 37.10 -16.61
C PRO A 3 -31.80 36.50 -15.38
N ALA A 4 -30.68 35.81 -15.62
CA ALA A 4 -29.76 35.36 -14.59
C ALA A 4 -28.99 36.57 -14.01
N ARG A 5 -29.08 36.76 -12.68
CA ARG A 5 -28.34 37.77 -11.93
C ARG A 5 -26.94 37.24 -11.61
N GLY A 6 -25.92 38.02 -11.97
CA GLY A 6 -24.52 37.76 -11.66
C GLY A 6 -24.20 37.96 -10.17
N LEU A 7 -23.25 37.17 -9.69
CA LEU A 7 -22.62 37.30 -8.37
C LEU A 7 -21.22 37.93 -8.52
N PRO A 8 -20.81 38.82 -7.61
CA PRO A 8 -19.51 39.50 -7.69
C PRO A 8 -18.36 38.67 -7.12
N LEU A 9 -17.23 38.70 -7.82
CA LEU A 9 -15.92 38.20 -7.41
C LEU A 9 -15.34 39.09 -6.29
N GLY A 10 -15.25 38.53 -5.08
CA GLY A 10 -14.57 39.14 -3.94
C GLY A 10 -13.06 38.88 -3.95
N ARG A 11 -12.29 39.97 -3.83
CA ARG A 11 -10.82 40.05 -3.77
C ARG A 11 -10.21 39.26 -2.60
N MET A 12 -9.15 38.49 -2.86
CA MET A 12 -8.23 37.99 -1.84
C MET A 12 -7.07 38.97 -1.64
N ALA A 13 -6.85 39.41 -0.40
CA ALA A 13 -5.67 40.12 0.04
C ALA A 13 -4.73 39.15 0.80
N LYS A 14 -3.46 39.13 0.38
CA LYS A 14 -2.24 38.81 1.16
C LYS A 14 -1.47 40.15 1.35
N PRO A 15 -0.39 40.30 2.14
CA PRO A 15 0.33 39.38 3.03
C PRO A 15 0.77 40.01 4.39
N GLY A 16 1.48 39.25 5.24
CA GLY A 16 2.36 39.76 6.32
C GLY A 16 2.89 38.55 7.11
N SER A 17 4.16 38.11 7.00
CA SER A 17 5.45 38.74 7.32
C SER A 17 5.62 39.08 8.80
N ALA A 18 6.37 38.25 9.53
CA ALA A 18 7.48 38.66 10.40
C ALA A 18 8.10 37.44 11.09
N ARG A 19 9.39 37.19 10.83
CA ARG A 19 10.28 36.39 11.71
C ARG A 19 10.92 37.33 12.74
N PRO A 20 11.14 36.90 13.98
CA PRO A 20 12.16 37.46 14.84
C PRO A 20 13.44 36.60 14.90
N PRO A 21 14.56 37.18 15.37
CA PRO A 21 15.92 36.71 15.13
C PRO A 21 16.42 35.68 16.14
N MET A 22 17.43 34.94 15.71
CA MET A 22 18.35 34.17 16.56
C MET A 22 19.20 35.14 17.38
N ASP A 23 19.24 34.94 18.70
CA ASP A 23 20.29 35.52 19.54
C ASP A 23 21.01 34.43 20.32
N GLY A 24 22.33 34.56 20.36
CA GLY A 24 23.27 33.53 20.76
C GLY A 24 23.50 33.45 22.26
N SER A 25 24.31 32.49 22.66
CA SER A 25 25.46 32.75 23.54
C SER A 25 26.26 31.47 23.72
N ARG A 26 27.55 31.55 23.39
CA ARG A 26 28.55 30.52 23.65
C ARG A 26 28.87 30.51 25.14
N ARG A 27 28.87 29.34 25.78
CA ARG A 27 29.75 29.06 26.92
C ARG A 27 30.34 27.66 26.78
N ALA A 28 31.66 27.63 26.64
CA ALA A 28 32.47 26.43 26.72
C ALA A 28 32.73 26.09 28.20
N CYS A 29 32.54 24.84 28.58
CA CYS A 29 33.06 24.25 29.82
C CYS A 29 34.10 23.18 29.44
N PRO A 30 35.34 23.23 29.93
CA PRO A 30 36.29 22.14 29.79
C PRO A 30 36.04 21.14 30.92
N GLY A 31 35.26 20.11 30.63
CA GLY A 31 35.07 18.97 31.53
C GLY A 31 35.40 17.70 30.77
N LEU A 32 36.57 17.13 31.02
CA LEU A 32 36.94 15.78 30.61
C LEU A 32 35.95 14.78 31.22
N LEU A 33 34.88 14.47 30.49
CA LEU A 33 34.02 13.33 30.76
C LEU A 33 34.36 12.28 29.69
N ARG A 34 35.01 11.19 30.11
CA ARG A 34 35.19 9.99 29.28
C ARG A 34 33.82 9.39 28.99
N LEU A 35 33.16 9.90 27.95
CA LEU A 35 31.93 9.35 27.43
C LEU A 35 32.29 8.05 26.71
N SER A 36 32.10 6.93 27.40
CA SER A 36 32.17 5.61 26.79
C SER A 36 31.02 5.54 25.79
N LEU A 37 31.35 5.79 24.52
CA LEU A 37 30.43 5.67 23.39
C LEU A 37 30.14 4.17 23.19
N LEU A 38 29.20 3.64 23.97
CA LEU A 38 28.56 2.37 23.68
C LEU A 38 27.79 2.57 22.37
N LEU A 39 28.44 2.21 21.27
CA LEU A 39 27.82 1.98 19.98
C LEU A 39 26.84 0.81 20.16
N LEU A 40 25.63 1.09 20.66
CA LEU A 40 24.49 0.21 20.42
C LEU A 40 24.23 0.25 18.92
N GLY A 41 24.84 -0.68 18.20
CA GLY A 41 24.43 -1.03 16.85
C GLY A 41 23.02 -1.60 16.94
N ALA A 42 22.01 -0.73 16.84
CA ALA A 42 20.66 -1.16 16.53
C ALA A 42 20.73 -1.75 15.12
N ALA A 43 20.90 -3.07 15.05
CA ALA A 43 20.61 -3.82 13.85
C ALA A 43 19.11 -3.68 13.60
N ALA A 44 18.72 -2.63 12.87
CA ALA A 44 17.42 -2.54 12.25
C ALA A 44 17.38 -3.62 11.17
N GLY A 45 17.16 -4.87 11.61
CA GLY A 45 16.74 -5.93 10.73
C GLY A 45 15.40 -5.50 10.17
N GLY A 46 15.38 -5.01 8.93
CA GLY A 46 14.17 -4.80 8.18
C GLY A 46 13.48 -6.14 8.03
N ALA A 47 12.56 -6.46 8.95
CA ALA A 47 11.69 -7.59 8.78
C ALA A 47 10.86 -7.29 7.53
N SER A 48 11.08 -8.07 6.47
CA SER A 48 10.11 -8.15 5.38
C SER A 48 8.75 -8.40 6.02
N ALA A 49 7.76 -7.57 5.71
CA ALA A 49 6.40 -7.79 6.19
C ALA A 49 5.98 -9.20 5.76
N ARG A 50 5.64 -10.06 6.71
CA ARG A 50 5.14 -11.39 6.37
C ARG A 50 3.78 -11.22 5.71
N ARG A 51 3.44 -12.18 4.83
CA ARG A 51 2.12 -12.22 4.21
C ARG A 51 1.03 -12.30 5.29
N PRO A 52 -0.13 -11.67 5.09
CA PRO A 52 -1.22 -11.77 6.04
C PRO A 52 -1.84 -13.18 6.03
N CYS A 53 -2.33 -13.67 7.16
CA CYS A 53 -3.08 -14.92 7.17
C CYS A 53 -4.48 -14.74 6.58
N THR A 54 -5.04 -15.81 6.01
CA THR A 54 -6.41 -15.88 5.52
C THR A 54 -7.11 -17.10 6.13
N PRO A 55 -8.43 -17.29 5.94
CA PRO A 55 -9.10 -18.51 6.41
C PRO A 55 -8.45 -19.81 5.91
N GLU A 56 -7.84 -19.76 4.72
CA GLU A 56 -7.18 -20.89 4.04
C GLU A 56 -5.65 -20.91 4.22
N ILE A 57 -5.03 -19.76 4.50
CA ILE A 57 -3.59 -19.62 4.70
C ILE A 57 -3.29 -19.32 6.18
N ARG A 58 -2.79 -20.32 6.91
CA ARG A 58 -2.56 -20.24 8.37
C ARG A 58 -1.13 -20.45 8.82
N GLU A 59 -0.23 -20.76 7.89
CA GLU A 59 1.18 -21.03 8.15
C GLU A 59 2.07 -19.95 7.51
N ASP A 60 3.14 -19.60 8.24
CA ASP A 60 4.11 -18.57 7.85
C ASP A 60 3.45 -17.26 7.40
N CYS A 61 2.56 -16.74 8.23
CA CYS A 61 1.77 -15.53 7.98
C CYS A 61 1.50 -14.77 9.28
N ASP A 62 1.08 -13.51 9.15
CA ASP A 62 0.66 -12.65 10.27
C ASP A 62 -0.87 -12.66 10.41
N ASP A 63 -1.39 -13.21 11.52
CA ASP A 63 -2.81 -13.45 11.76
C ASP A 63 -3.63 -12.21 12.14
N TRP A 64 -2.96 -11.13 12.53
CA TRP A 64 -3.56 -9.89 13.02
C TRP A 64 -3.73 -8.82 11.94
N ARG A 65 -3.33 -9.09 10.69
CA ARG A 65 -3.31 -8.06 9.63
C ARG A 65 -4.69 -7.74 9.04
N PHE A 66 -5.55 -8.74 8.88
CA PHE A 66 -6.94 -8.53 8.49
C PHE A 66 -7.81 -8.40 9.74
N VAL A 67 -8.57 -7.31 9.82
CA VAL A 67 -9.49 -7.04 10.93
C VAL A 67 -10.83 -6.54 10.39
N PRO A 68 -11.92 -6.59 11.17
CA PRO A 68 -13.17 -5.94 10.81
C PRO A 68 -12.99 -4.44 10.52
N CYS A 69 -13.73 -3.93 9.53
CA CYS A 69 -13.70 -2.50 9.18
C CYS A 69 -13.97 -1.61 10.40
N GLY A 70 -13.11 -0.61 10.61
CA GLY A 70 -13.20 0.35 11.72
C GLY A 70 -12.26 0.06 12.90
N GLU A 71 -11.65 -1.12 12.98
CA GLU A 71 -10.75 -1.47 14.09
C GLU A 71 -9.34 -0.86 13.96
N THR A 72 -8.80 -0.80 12.75
CA THR A 72 -7.46 -0.25 12.44
C THR A 72 -7.43 1.26 12.54
N LEU A 73 -8.56 1.94 12.29
CA LEU A 73 -8.67 3.40 12.35
C LEU A 73 -8.31 3.98 13.73
N GLY A 74 -8.34 3.18 14.79
CA GLY A 74 -7.83 3.59 16.11
C GLY A 74 -6.30 3.65 16.20
N ARG A 75 -5.58 2.80 15.46
CA ARG A 75 -4.12 2.63 15.54
C ARG A 75 -3.34 3.31 14.40
N ALA A 76 -3.94 3.42 13.21
CA ALA A 76 -3.31 3.99 12.01
C ALA A 76 -3.76 5.42 11.67
N ARG A 77 -4.46 6.09 12.61
CA ARG A 77 -5.13 7.37 12.36
C ARG A 77 -4.10 8.46 11.99
N GLY A 78 -4.13 8.90 10.73
CA GLY A 78 -3.44 10.08 10.23
C GLY A 78 -2.18 9.85 9.40
N THR A 79 -1.73 8.60 9.21
CA THR A 79 -0.50 8.31 8.45
C THR A 79 -0.72 7.60 7.12
N ALA A 80 -1.85 6.90 6.93
CA ALA A 80 -2.14 6.14 5.73
C ALA A 80 -3.36 6.69 4.98
N ALA A 81 -3.30 6.63 3.65
CA ALA A 81 -4.47 6.89 2.81
C ALA A 81 -5.52 5.78 3.02
N LEU A 82 -6.80 6.15 3.06
CA LEU A 82 -7.91 5.18 3.14
C LEU A 82 -8.45 4.88 1.74
N VAL A 83 -8.56 3.60 1.40
CA VAL A 83 -9.29 3.10 0.24
C VAL A 83 -10.60 2.51 0.72
N GLN A 84 -11.72 3.17 0.41
CA GLN A 84 -13.04 2.71 0.86
C GLN A 84 -13.65 1.66 -0.09
N PRO A 85 -14.56 0.80 0.37
CA PRO A 85 -15.12 -0.26 -0.47
C PRO A 85 -15.91 0.26 -1.69
N HIS A 86 -16.55 1.41 -1.55
CA HIS A 86 -17.39 2.02 -2.59
C HIS A 86 -16.66 3.10 -3.42
N GLU A 87 -15.41 3.39 -3.09
CA GLU A 87 -14.65 4.43 -3.78
C GLU A 87 -14.35 4.02 -5.22
N ALA A 88 -14.74 4.85 -6.18
CA ALA A 88 -14.41 4.72 -7.60
C ALA A 88 -13.20 5.59 -7.97
N ALA A 89 -12.13 5.50 -7.17
CA ALA A 89 -10.91 6.27 -7.40
C ALA A 89 -10.02 5.50 -8.37
N GLY A 90 -10.32 5.67 -9.65
CA GLY A 90 -9.51 5.12 -10.73
C GLY A 90 -8.19 5.86 -10.91
N CYS A 91 -7.19 5.21 -11.50
CA CYS A 91 -5.84 5.78 -11.64
C CYS A 91 -5.85 7.17 -12.32
N ALA A 92 -6.75 7.41 -13.28
CA ALA A 92 -6.81 8.67 -14.02
C ALA A 92 -7.22 9.88 -13.15
N GLY A 93 -7.79 9.62 -11.97
CA GLY A 93 -8.08 10.62 -10.95
C GLY A 93 -6.89 10.80 -9.99
N SER A 94 -6.62 12.03 -9.56
CA SER A 94 -5.51 12.34 -8.66
C SER A 94 -5.57 11.63 -7.30
N SER A 95 -6.75 11.14 -6.91
CA SER A 95 -6.92 10.36 -5.68
C SER A 95 -6.86 8.85 -5.89
N GLY A 96 -6.84 8.34 -7.13
CA GLY A 96 -6.93 6.90 -7.41
C GLY A 96 -5.60 6.20 -7.68
N GLN A 97 -4.57 6.98 -8.01
CA GLN A 97 -3.22 6.45 -8.12
C GLN A 97 -2.64 6.19 -6.73
N VAL A 98 -1.94 5.07 -6.59
CA VAL A 98 -1.10 4.77 -5.43
C VAL A 98 0.36 4.66 -5.87
N GLN A 99 1.29 4.87 -4.94
CA GLN A 99 2.72 4.76 -5.23
C GLN A 99 3.30 3.51 -4.56
N PRO A 100 4.27 2.82 -5.18
CA PRO A 100 5.03 1.78 -4.49
C PRO A 100 5.57 2.30 -3.16
N ARG A 101 5.55 1.45 -2.13
CA ARG A 101 5.94 1.78 -0.74
C ARG A 101 5.00 2.74 0.01
N GLU A 102 3.89 3.16 -0.60
CA GLU A 102 2.86 3.91 0.11
C GLU A 102 2.12 3.00 1.09
N SER A 103 1.97 3.42 2.35
CA SER A 103 1.10 2.74 3.31
C SER A 103 -0.35 3.16 3.11
N VAL A 104 -1.21 2.19 2.84
CA VAL A 104 -2.63 2.39 2.53
C VAL A 104 -3.47 1.48 3.41
N LEU A 105 -4.47 2.06 4.07
CA LEU A 105 -5.52 1.29 4.75
C LEU A 105 -6.58 0.91 3.72
N VAL A 106 -6.69 -0.38 3.43
CA VAL A 106 -7.60 -0.91 2.42
C VAL A 106 -8.82 -1.49 3.11
N GLN A 107 -10.01 -0.99 2.78
CA GLN A 107 -11.28 -1.59 3.17
C GLN A 107 -11.91 -2.31 1.97
N PHE A 108 -12.42 -3.51 2.20
CA PHE A 108 -13.11 -4.31 1.19
C PHE A 108 -14.28 -5.07 1.81
N THR A 109 -15.25 -5.46 0.98
CA THR A 109 -16.44 -6.20 1.41
C THR A 109 -16.55 -7.52 0.66
N LYS A 110 -17.18 -8.51 1.30
CA LYS A 110 -17.65 -9.73 0.62
C LYS A 110 -18.79 -9.37 -0.34
N GLY A 111 -18.49 -9.26 -1.62
CA GLY A 111 -19.41 -8.86 -2.67
C GLY A 111 -19.63 -7.34 -2.72
N PRO A 112 -20.70 -6.88 -3.41
CA PRO A 112 -21.00 -5.45 -3.55
C PRO A 112 -21.24 -4.78 -2.19
N PRO A 113 -20.58 -3.64 -1.88
CA PRO A 113 -20.74 -2.96 -0.59
C PRO A 113 -22.19 -2.60 -0.25
N GLN A 114 -23.00 -2.31 -1.27
CA GLN A 114 -24.41 -1.92 -1.12
C GLN A 114 -25.31 -3.08 -0.68
N LYS A 115 -24.80 -4.33 -0.73
CA LYS A 115 -25.52 -5.53 -0.29
C LYS A 115 -25.18 -5.93 1.15
N GLY A 116 -24.35 -5.16 1.86
CA GLY A 116 -24.08 -5.37 3.29
C GLY A 116 -23.26 -6.62 3.60
N GLY A 117 -22.36 -7.05 2.70
CA GLY A 117 -21.43 -8.13 2.98
C GLY A 117 -20.46 -7.78 4.12
N GLU A 118 -19.84 -8.81 4.70
CA GLU A 118 -18.77 -8.66 5.69
C GLU A 118 -17.70 -7.68 5.20
N CYS A 119 -17.33 -6.72 6.06
CA CYS A 119 -16.35 -5.69 5.75
C CYS A 119 -15.07 -5.95 6.55
N LEU A 120 -13.97 -6.09 5.84
CA LEU A 120 -12.63 -6.26 6.40
C LEU A 120 -11.72 -5.12 5.96
N GLU A 121 -10.68 -4.89 6.75
CA GLU A 121 -9.63 -3.93 6.46
C GLU A 121 -8.25 -4.43 6.82
N ILE A 122 -7.25 -3.89 6.14
CA ILE A 122 -5.84 -4.23 6.33
C ILE A 122 -4.97 -3.01 6.01
N LEU A 123 -3.93 -2.79 6.80
CA LEU A 123 -2.86 -1.85 6.46
C LEU A 123 -1.85 -2.56 5.55
N VAL A 124 -1.70 -2.05 4.34
CA VAL A 124 -0.85 -2.62 3.29
C VAL A 124 0.13 -1.57 2.80
N GLU A 125 1.38 -1.95 2.65
CA GLU A 125 2.33 -1.22 1.83
C GLU A 125 2.16 -1.63 0.36
N VAL A 126 1.94 -0.65 -0.52
CA VAL A 126 1.76 -0.90 -1.96
C VAL A 126 3.02 -1.54 -2.53
N GLY A 127 2.84 -2.64 -3.25
CA GLY A 127 3.92 -3.48 -3.74
C GLY A 127 4.40 -4.53 -2.73
N GLU A 128 3.66 -4.82 -1.66
CA GLU A 128 3.96 -5.99 -0.85
C GLU A 128 3.94 -7.29 -1.66
N CYS A 129 4.71 -8.27 -1.19
CA CYS A 129 4.89 -9.56 -1.85
C CYS A 129 4.42 -10.68 -0.94
N TRP A 130 3.20 -11.17 -1.18
CA TRP A 130 2.52 -12.14 -0.32
C TRP A 130 2.74 -13.59 -0.76
N GLY A 131 3.46 -13.79 -1.87
CA GLY A 131 3.72 -15.10 -2.45
C GLY A 131 2.49 -15.68 -3.11
N HIS A 132 2.27 -16.98 -2.89
CA HIS A 132 1.16 -17.72 -3.49
C HIS A 132 0.02 -17.94 -2.49
N ASP A 133 -1.20 -18.04 -3.01
CA ASP A 133 -2.33 -18.60 -2.27
C ASP A 133 -2.26 -20.14 -2.17
N VAL A 134 -3.34 -20.78 -1.71
CA VAL A 134 -3.40 -22.24 -1.54
C VAL A 134 -3.48 -23.02 -2.86
N ASP A 135 -3.85 -22.36 -3.94
CA ASP A 135 -4.07 -22.95 -5.25
C ASP A 135 -2.94 -22.59 -6.25
N GLY A 136 -2.01 -21.74 -5.83
CA GLY A 136 -0.80 -21.38 -6.57
C GLY A 136 -0.86 -20.05 -7.32
N ASP A 137 -1.93 -19.26 -7.18
CA ASP A 137 -2.02 -17.93 -7.80
C ASP A 137 -1.05 -16.96 -7.13
N VAL A 138 -0.45 -16.05 -7.91
CA VAL A 138 0.62 -15.14 -7.46
C VAL A 138 0.04 -13.83 -6.96
N TYR A 139 0.30 -13.50 -5.70
CA TYR A 139 -0.13 -12.29 -5.01
C TYR A 139 1.04 -11.39 -4.61
N ASP A 140 2.10 -11.40 -5.41
CA ASP A 140 3.17 -10.41 -5.30
C ASP A 140 2.79 -9.10 -6.02
N CYS A 141 3.43 -7.98 -5.63
CA CYS A 141 3.18 -6.65 -6.17
C CYS A 141 1.77 -6.11 -5.90
N GLN A 142 1.29 -6.22 -4.66
CA GLN A 142 -0.04 -5.76 -4.26
C GLN A 142 -0.36 -4.32 -4.73
N GLY A 143 -1.42 -4.17 -5.52
CA GLY A 143 -1.85 -2.88 -6.08
C GLY A 143 -1.40 -2.60 -7.50
N LEU A 144 -0.56 -3.47 -8.07
CA LEU A 144 -0.21 -3.42 -9.49
C LEU A 144 -1.35 -4.00 -10.31
N CYS A 145 -1.94 -3.19 -11.19
CA CYS A 145 -3.01 -3.67 -12.06
C CYS A 145 -2.51 -4.73 -13.04
N GLY A 146 -3.08 -5.93 -12.96
CA GLY A 146 -2.73 -7.07 -13.81
C GLY A 146 -2.62 -8.35 -13.00
N ALA A 147 -1.94 -9.35 -13.55
CA ALA A 147 -1.68 -10.62 -12.87
C ALA A 147 -0.40 -10.52 -12.02
N GLY A 148 -0.55 -10.10 -10.75
CA GLY A 148 0.54 -9.97 -9.78
C GLY A 148 1.72 -9.13 -10.28
N CYS A 149 2.92 -9.41 -9.75
CA CYS A 149 4.14 -9.00 -10.41
C CYS A 149 4.17 -9.67 -11.79
N GLN A 150 4.19 -8.86 -12.85
CA GLN A 150 4.25 -9.38 -14.21
C GLN A 150 5.47 -10.33 -14.33
N PRO A 151 5.31 -11.54 -14.89
CA PRO A 151 6.45 -12.32 -15.36
C PRO A 151 7.27 -11.50 -16.36
N ASP A 152 8.50 -11.89 -16.67
CA ASP A 152 9.46 -11.18 -17.54
C ASP A 152 9.00 -10.94 -19.02
N TYR A 153 7.70 -10.79 -19.28
CA TYR A 153 7.09 -10.50 -20.57
C TYR A 153 6.99 -8.98 -20.79
N PRO A 154 7.95 -8.36 -21.49
CA PRO A 154 7.86 -6.95 -21.84
C PRO A 154 6.65 -6.68 -22.74
N GLY A 155 5.80 -5.72 -22.36
CA GLY A 155 4.84 -5.09 -23.29
C GLY A 155 3.37 -5.04 -22.86
N ILE A 156 2.97 -5.68 -21.77
CA ILE A 156 1.56 -5.64 -21.29
C ILE A 156 1.38 -4.43 -20.39
N CYS A 157 0.75 -3.35 -20.85
CA CYS A 157 0.59 -2.15 -20.02
C CYS A 157 0.01 -2.41 -18.62
N SER A 158 0.52 -1.67 -17.62
CA SER A 158 0.10 -1.75 -16.22
C SER A 158 0.19 -0.37 -15.53
N ASN A 159 -0.40 -0.26 -14.34
CA ASN A 159 -0.37 0.91 -13.47
C ASN A 159 -0.60 0.53 -12.00
N TRP A 160 -0.36 1.47 -11.09
CA TRP A 160 -0.68 1.34 -9.68
C TRP A 160 -1.98 2.08 -9.37
N SER A 161 -2.99 1.36 -8.87
CA SER A 161 -4.28 1.98 -8.53
C SER A 161 -4.90 1.44 -7.24
N ARG A 162 -5.72 2.27 -6.59
CA ARG A 162 -6.51 1.88 -5.42
C ARG A 162 -7.50 0.75 -5.72
N ASN A 163 -8.12 0.74 -6.90
CA ASN A 163 -9.08 -0.31 -7.24
C ASN A 163 -8.39 -1.66 -7.44
N CYS A 164 -7.23 -1.69 -8.09
CA CYS A 164 -6.43 -2.90 -8.23
C CYS A 164 -5.95 -3.38 -6.86
N LEU A 165 -5.42 -2.48 -6.01
CA LEU A 165 -5.03 -2.83 -4.65
C LEU A 165 -6.19 -3.44 -3.84
N ARG A 166 -7.37 -2.82 -3.86
CA ARG A 166 -8.56 -3.35 -3.18
C ARG A 166 -8.97 -4.72 -3.73
N HIS A 167 -8.86 -4.92 -5.04
CA HIS A 167 -9.16 -6.20 -5.66
C HIS A 167 -8.15 -7.28 -5.25
N ASP A 168 -6.85 -7.01 -5.32
CA ASP A 168 -5.79 -7.96 -4.98
C ASP A 168 -5.93 -8.43 -3.52
N VAL A 169 -6.15 -7.49 -2.59
CA VAL A 169 -6.38 -7.75 -1.18
C VAL A 169 -7.62 -8.62 -0.95
N CYS A 170 -8.74 -8.25 -1.57
CA CYS A 170 -9.98 -9.01 -1.47
C CYS A 170 -9.78 -10.43 -2.00
N SER A 171 -9.16 -10.54 -3.17
CA SER A 171 -8.98 -11.79 -3.89
C SER A 171 -8.08 -12.74 -3.11
N TYR A 172 -7.00 -12.23 -2.53
CA TYR A 172 -6.11 -13.01 -1.66
C TYR A 172 -6.84 -13.56 -0.44
N TYR A 173 -7.62 -12.71 0.24
CA TYR A 173 -8.33 -13.11 1.46
C TYR A 173 -9.36 -14.21 1.20
N TYR A 174 -10.13 -14.09 0.11
CA TYR A 174 -11.22 -14.99 -0.22
C TYR A 174 -10.86 -16.10 -1.20
N ASN A 175 -9.59 -16.20 -1.62
CA ASN A 175 -9.14 -17.08 -2.71
C ASN A 175 -10.11 -16.97 -3.92
N SER A 176 -10.38 -15.74 -4.33
CA SER A 176 -11.43 -15.46 -5.33
C SER A 176 -11.01 -15.84 -6.74
N ARG A 177 -11.96 -16.44 -7.47
CA ARG A 177 -11.79 -16.95 -8.83
C ARG A 177 -13.03 -16.64 -9.67
N GLY A 178 -12.82 -16.34 -10.96
CA GLY A 178 -13.92 -16.10 -11.90
C GLY A 178 -14.22 -14.63 -12.19
N GLY A 179 -13.31 -13.73 -11.79
CA GLY A 179 -13.34 -12.32 -12.19
C GLY A 179 -14.67 -11.65 -11.83
N ALA A 180 -15.34 -11.06 -12.82
CA ALA A 180 -16.57 -10.28 -12.62
C ALA A 180 -17.74 -11.09 -12.02
N LEU A 181 -17.72 -12.42 -12.16
CA LEU A 181 -18.76 -13.32 -11.65
C LEU A 181 -18.44 -13.87 -10.26
N ASP A 182 -17.25 -13.59 -9.72
CA ASP A 182 -16.87 -14.06 -8.38
C ASP A 182 -17.81 -13.45 -7.32
N PRO A 183 -18.41 -14.27 -6.44
CA PRO A 183 -19.39 -13.79 -5.47
C PRO A 183 -18.78 -12.94 -4.35
N HIS A 184 -17.47 -13.05 -4.10
CA HIS A 184 -16.76 -12.35 -3.04
C HIS A 184 -16.09 -11.06 -3.56
N CYS A 185 -15.38 -11.12 -4.68
CA CYS A 185 -14.56 -10.02 -5.19
C CYS A 185 -14.93 -9.58 -6.61
N GLY A 186 -16.01 -10.09 -7.20
CA GLY A 186 -16.43 -9.69 -8.54
C GLY A 186 -16.77 -8.20 -8.67
N TYR A 187 -17.24 -7.57 -7.58
CA TYR A 187 -17.43 -6.13 -7.54
C TYR A 187 -16.10 -5.37 -7.64
N SER A 188 -15.10 -5.70 -6.81
CA SER A 188 -13.79 -5.05 -6.85
C SER A 188 -13.06 -5.34 -8.16
N PHE A 189 -13.23 -6.53 -8.74
CA PHE A 189 -12.72 -6.89 -10.06
C PHE A 189 -13.24 -5.95 -11.15
N ASN A 190 -14.56 -5.71 -11.21
CA ASN A 190 -15.15 -4.83 -12.21
C ASN A 190 -14.59 -3.40 -12.12
N MET A 191 -14.31 -2.92 -10.89
CA MET A 191 -13.67 -1.62 -10.68
C MET A 191 -12.21 -1.63 -11.12
N ALA A 192 -11.46 -2.69 -10.79
CA ALA A 192 -10.05 -2.84 -11.15
C ALA A 192 -9.84 -3.00 -12.66
N VAL A 193 -10.73 -3.70 -13.38
CA VAL A 193 -10.64 -3.89 -14.83
C VAL A 193 -10.70 -2.57 -15.58
N ALA A 194 -11.50 -1.61 -15.13
CA ALA A 194 -11.52 -0.27 -15.73
C ALA A 194 -10.15 0.40 -15.61
N ASP A 195 -9.51 0.28 -14.45
CA ASP A 195 -8.16 0.82 -14.21
C ASP A 195 -7.06 0.05 -14.92
N PHE A 196 -7.22 -1.26 -15.13
CA PHE A 196 -6.28 -2.03 -15.93
C PHE A 196 -6.39 -1.67 -17.42
N SER A 197 -7.59 -1.66 -17.99
CA SER A 197 -7.79 -1.60 -19.45
C SER A 197 -7.75 -0.18 -20.01
N VAL A 198 -8.42 0.80 -19.37
CA VAL A 198 -8.60 2.15 -19.92
C VAL A 198 -7.27 2.91 -20.01
N PRO A 199 -6.44 3.01 -18.95
CA PRO A 199 -5.10 3.58 -19.03
C PRO A 199 -4.23 3.01 -20.14
N CYS A 200 -4.34 1.71 -20.36
CA CYS A 200 -3.51 1.03 -21.34
C CYS A 200 -3.84 1.37 -22.79
N LEU A 201 -5.09 1.74 -23.05
CA LEU A 201 -5.54 2.12 -24.38
C LEU A 201 -5.52 3.63 -24.58
N THR A 202 -5.87 4.42 -23.57
CA THR A 202 -6.22 5.83 -23.75
C THR A 202 -5.54 6.83 -22.82
N ASP A 203 -5.00 6.41 -21.66
CA ASP A 203 -4.43 7.36 -20.68
C ASP A 203 -2.98 7.04 -20.28
N LYS A 204 -2.05 7.67 -21.00
CA LYS A 204 -0.61 7.52 -20.77
C LYS A 204 -0.14 8.03 -19.40
N ARG A 205 -0.92 8.84 -18.67
CA ARG A 205 -0.53 9.36 -17.35
C ARG A 205 -0.47 8.27 -16.29
N CYS A 206 -1.31 7.26 -16.47
CA CYS A 206 -1.40 6.11 -15.58
C CYS A 206 -0.42 5.00 -15.95
N ARG A 207 0.04 4.98 -17.20
CA ARG A 207 0.87 3.89 -17.69
C ARG A 207 2.26 3.92 -17.06
N LEU A 208 2.68 2.79 -16.50
CA LEU A 208 4.07 2.57 -16.13
C LEU A 208 4.91 2.32 -17.39
N ALA A 209 5.97 3.11 -17.57
CA ALA A 209 6.87 2.98 -18.71
C ALA A 209 7.76 1.73 -18.63
N ASN A 210 8.13 1.33 -17.40
CA ASN A 210 8.93 0.17 -17.10
C ASN A 210 8.19 -0.67 -16.04
N PHE A 211 8.16 -1.99 -16.24
CA PHE A 211 7.46 -2.93 -15.36
C PHE A 211 8.15 -3.08 -14.02
N SER A 212 7.35 -3.03 -12.97
CA SER A 212 7.72 -3.39 -11.61
C SER A 212 7.80 -4.93 -11.50
N THR A 213 8.93 -5.51 -11.89
CA THR A 213 9.17 -6.95 -11.73
C THR A 213 9.21 -7.34 -10.25
N THR A 214 9.00 -8.62 -9.94
CA THR A 214 9.21 -9.17 -8.59
C THR A 214 10.58 -8.75 -8.03
N ASP A 215 11.61 -8.71 -8.87
CA ASP A 215 12.93 -8.26 -8.44
C ASP A 215 12.98 -6.79 -8.05
N GLN A 216 12.28 -5.93 -8.79
CA GLN A 216 12.26 -4.49 -8.49
C GLN A 216 11.45 -4.19 -7.21
N VAL A 217 10.37 -4.93 -7.01
CA VAL A 217 9.40 -4.69 -5.93
C VAL A 217 9.73 -5.50 -4.68
N CYS A 218 9.94 -6.81 -4.83
CA CYS A 218 10.13 -7.75 -3.72
C CYS A 218 11.57 -7.87 -3.25
N ARG A 219 12.60 -7.79 -4.13
CA ARG A 219 14.00 -7.92 -3.66
C ARG A 219 14.49 -6.72 -2.86
N SER A 220 13.83 -5.56 -2.97
CA SER A 220 14.14 -4.40 -2.12
C SER A 220 13.62 -4.52 -0.68
N SER A 221 12.83 -5.56 -0.37
CA SER A 221 12.26 -5.81 0.96
C SER A 221 12.93 -6.92 1.76
N GLY A 222 13.82 -7.74 1.16
CA GLY A 222 14.09 -9.07 1.73
C GLY A 222 15.40 -9.76 1.35
N ALA A 223 16.47 -9.05 0.98
CA ALA A 223 17.80 -9.67 0.96
C ALA A 223 18.37 -9.86 2.38
N ALA A 224 17.67 -10.61 3.24
CA ALA A 224 18.35 -11.41 4.24
C ALA A 224 19.05 -12.55 3.46
N ARG A 225 20.38 -12.46 3.33
CA ARG A 225 21.20 -13.48 2.67
C ARG A 225 20.87 -14.87 3.24
N PRO A 226 20.71 -15.92 2.42
CA PRO A 226 20.83 -17.28 2.92
C PRO A 226 22.31 -17.51 3.23
N GLY A 227 22.69 -17.36 4.51
CA GLY A 227 24.10 -17.30 4.87
C GLY A 227 24.38 -17.42 6.37
N GLY A 228 24.00 -18.56 6.94
CA GLY A 228 24.74 -19.28 7.99
C GLY A 228 25.29 -18.51 9.20
N SER A 229 24.69 -18.75 10.36
CA SER A 229 25.46 -19.09 11.56
C SER A 229 24.61 -19.98 12.45
N ARG A 230 25.02 -21.25 12.60
CA ARG A 230 24.52 -22.11 13.68
C ARG A 230 24.89 -21.44 15.02
N PRO A 231 24.03 -21.52 16.06
CA PRO A 231 24.45 -21.10 17.39
C PRO A 231 25.62 -21.98 17.84
N ALA A 232 26.63 -21.33 18.41
CA ALA A 232 27.77 -22.00 19.01
C ALA A 232 27.28 -22.99 20.06
N GLU A 233 27.66 -24.25 19.87
CA GLU A 233 27.60 -25.33 20.82
C GLU A 233 28.45 -24.92 22.05
N PHE A 234 27.77 -24.58 23.14
CA PHE A 234 28.40 -24.46 24.45
C PHE A 234 28.63 -25.88 24.97
N LEU A 235 29.83 -26.42 24.72
CA LEU A 235 30.35 -27.55 25.46
C LEU A 235 30.73 -27.07 26.87
N LEU A 236 30.20 -27.78 27.87
CA LEU A 236 30.65 -27.77 29.27
C LEU A 236 32.08 -28.31 29.40
#